data_AF-A0A3P6AAV3-F1
#
_entry.id   AF-A0A3P6AAV3-F1
#
_cell.length_a   1.000
_cell.length_b   1.000
_cell.length_c   1.000
_cell.angle_alpha   90.00
_cell.angle_beta   90.00
_cell.angle_gamma   90.00
#
_symmetry.space_group_name_H-M   'P 1'
#
loop_
_entity.id
_entity.type
_entity.pdbx_description
1 polymer ?
#
loop_
_entity_poly.entity_id
_entity_poly.type
_entity_poly.pdbx_seq_one_letter_code
_entity_poly.pdbx_strand_id
1 'polypeptide(L)'
;MLDREMTSFHGRRRLLLIGVAILVTSSLVSLCHGVSSSCHHHPSSTSFQGLRRQVLEGANGTLVLAAERTRRPDPLNHFNIYTDGWNVTNSHYIASVGFSAVPFIVISIVWFVLLGLFLVCSCLCCCCCGCGRRSYSYSRFCYTLSLVFLLLFTIAAVIGSAMLYTGQKEFYGSVEKTFMYIVNQATGVLTKLTSLWDSIQSAKDIQLDGHNLFPPQFRGNIDHFNNMIKMSNITYPDRVANQTIRYLTGALNPVRLVLNVIAGIMLAVTFLGLLFSFCGLRVLVYLLVIVGWILVTATILLSAVFLVFHNVVADTCTAMDQWVHDPAAESALSQLLPCLDAKTIGDTLDITKTMTSTAVDMTNAYTVNISNFDHFPHNNPFYHNQSGPLVPLLCNPLDEHHNPRPCAPNEILLANASQIYKGFVCQVNAEGICITQGRLTQASYDQMMGAINVGFTLDHYGPFLASIADCTFVRDTFRDITTKNCPGLSITSQWIYAGLASLSGAVMFSLIFWMIFVRERRHRSHSKKTVQMNRF
;
A
#
# COMPACT_ATOMS: atom_id res chain seq x y z
N MET A 1 1.63 6.88 -71.35
CA MET A 1 1.66 7.88 -70.25
C MET A 1 0.92 7.43 -68.98
N LEU A 2 -0.04 6.49 -69.03
CA LEU A 2 -0.72 5.96 -67.82
C LEU A 2 0.15 5.08 -66.89
N ASP A 3 1.20 4.42 -67.37
CA ASP A 3 2.04 3.54 -66.51
C ASP A 3 3.03 4.29 -65.59
N ARG A 4 3.27 5.58 -65.84
CA ARG A 4 4.19 6.39 -65.03
C ARG A 4 3.51 7.02 -63.81
N GLU A 5 2.18 7.15 -63.81
CA GLU A 5 1.44 7.64 -62.63
C GLU A 5 1.14 6.52 -61.61
N MET A 6 0.94 5.28 -62.07
CA MET A 6 0.59 4.16 -61.19
C MET A 6 1.79 3.67 -60.33
N THR A 7 3.02 3.86 -60.80
CA THR A 7 4.27 3.60 -60.05
C THR A 7 4.56 4.66 -58.98
N SER A 8 4.13 5.91 -59.19
CA SER A 8 4.21 7.00 -58.20
C SER A 8 3.24 6.77 -57.02
N PHE A 9 2.04 6.23 -57.30
CA PHE A 9 1.03 5.98 -56.28
C PHE A 9 1.42 4.83 -55.31
N HIS A 10 2.09 3.79 -55.81
CA HIS A 10 2.57 2.67 -54.98
C HIS A 10 3.83 3.00 -54.15
N GLY A 11 4.71 3.89 -54.66
CA GLY A 11 5.86 4.41 -53.91
C GLY A 11 5.42 5.27 -52.72
N ARG A 12 4.43 6.15 -52.91
CA ARG A 12 3.84 6.97 -51.83
C ARG A 12 3.20 6.12 -50.73
N ARG A 13 2.49 5.03 -51.07
CA ARG A 13 1.84 4.15 -50.09
C ARG A 13 2.84 3.35 -49.22
N ARG A 14 4.00 2.99 -49.78
CA ARG A 14 5.10 2.31 -49.06
C ARG A 14 5.85 3.25 -48.13
N LEU A 15 6.09 4.49 -48.57
CA LEU A 15 6.66 5.56 -47.72
C LEU A 15 5.69 6.00 -46.62
N LEU A 16 4.38 6.00 -46.88
CA LEU A 16 3.35 6.26 -45.86
C LEU A 16 3.29 5.16 -44.80
N LEU A 17 3.40 3.87 -45.17
CA LEU A 17 3.41 2.77 -44.20
C LEU A 17 4.69 2.72 -43.36
N ILE A 18 5.85 3.05 -43.93
CA ILE A 18 7.12 3.17 -43.20
C ILE A 18 7.11 4.42 -42.32
N GLY A 19 6.58 5.54 -42.83
CA GLY A 19 6.38 6.77 -42.08
C GLY A 19 5.42 6.59 -40.91
N VAL A 20 4.30 5.88 -41.11
CA VAL A 20 3.34 5.52 -40.05
C VAL A 20 3.96 4.52 -39.07
N ALA A 21 4.76 3.54 -39.51
CA ALA A 21 5.43 2.63 -38.60
C ALA A 21 6.51 3.33 -37.74
N ILE A 22 7.26 4.27 -38.32
CA ILE A 22 8.24 5.09 -37.59
C ILE A 22 7.54 6.11 -36.70
N LEU A 23 6.44 6.72 -37.15
CA LEU A 23 5.59 7.60 -36.33
C LEU A 23 4.92 6.84 -35.20
N VAL A 24 4.48 5.60 -35.40
CA VAL A 24 3.86 4.78 -34.34
C VAL A 24 4.89 4.29 -33.34
N THR A 25 6.12 3.92 -33.75
CA THR A 25 7.19 3.58 -32.80
C THR A 25 7.69 4.81 -32.04
N SER A 26 7.83 5.97 -32.70
CA SER A 26 8.16 7.23 -32.03
C SER A 26 7.01 7.83 -31.23
N SER A 27 5.75 7.53 -31.56
CA SER A 27 4.57 7.87 -30.74
C SER A 27 4.41 6.92 -29.56
N LEU A 28 4.74 5.64 -29.67
CA LEU A 28 4.79 4.73 -28.51
C LEU A 28 5.92 5.10 -27.56
N VAL A 29 7.09 5.50 -28.08
CA VAL A 29 8.20 6.03 -27.28
C VAL A 29 7.88 7.43 -26.72
N SER A 30 7.17 8.28 -27.46
CA SER A 30 6.71 9.61 -27.01
C SER A 30 5.44 9.58 -26.17
N LEU A 31 4.63 8.53 -26.16
CA LEU A 31 3.57 8.33 -25.17
C LEU A 31 4.18 7.84 -23.85
N CYS A 32 5.23 7.00 -23.93
CA CYS A 32 6.05 6.66 -22.76
C CYS A 32 6.83 7.87 -22.20
N HIS A 33 7.30 8.80 -23.04
CA HIS A 33 7.97 10.04 -22.60
C HIS A 33 7.02 11.22 -22.36
N GLY A 34 5.89 11.32 -23.05
CA GLY A 34 4.92 12.42 -23.00
C GLY A 34 3.99 12.33 -21.80
N VAL A 35 3.70 11.11 -21.32
CA VAL A 35 3.08 10.89 -20.00
C VAL A 35 4.10 11.09 -18.86
N SER A 36 5.41 11.10 -19.17
CA SER A 36 6.51 11.20 -18.19
C SER A 36 7.19 12.59 -18.14
N SER A 37 6.89 13.52 -19.06
CA SER A 37 7.60 14.80 -19.21
C SER A 37 6.90 16.03 -18.61
N SER A 38 5.91 15.84 -17.75
CA SER A 38 5.50 16.89 -16.81
C SER A 38 5.96 16.50 -15.40
N CYS A 39 7.03 17.18 -14.95
CA CYS A 39 7.60 17.22 -13.58
C CYS A 39 8.99 16.57 -13.40
N HIS A 40 10.00 17.08 -14.13
CA HIS A 40 11.34 17.19 -13.56
C HIS A 40 11.85 18.63 -13.71
N HIS A 41 11.41 19.49 -12.80
CA HIS A 41 12.12 20.73 -12.48
C HIS A 41 12.37 20.76 -10.97
N HIS A 42 13.64 20.66 -10.59
CA HIS A 42 14.12 21.09 -9.27
C HIS A 42 14.43 22.59 -9.34
N PRO A 43 13.75 23.43 -8.54
CA PRO A 43 14.42 24.59 -7.96
C PRO A 43 14.14 24.76 -6.45
N SER A 44 14.97 25.63 -5.86
CA SER A 44 15.21 25.94 -4.44
C SER A 44 14.00 26.12 -3.51
N SER A 45 14.23 25.78 -2.23
CA SER A 45 13.28 25.28 -1.22
C SER A 45 12.46 26.28 -0.40
N THR A 46 12.58 27.59 -0.58
CA THR A 46 11.99 28.54 0.39
C THR A 46 10.88 29.45 -0.14
N SER A 47 10.74 29.63 -1.46
CA SER A 47 9.72 30.52 -2.05
C SER A 47 8.38 29.82 -2.39
N PHE A 48 8.33 28.49 -2.39
CA PHE A 48 7.21 27.72 -2.95
C PHE A 48 6.15 27.29 -1.92
N GLN A 49 6.43 27.37 -0.62
CA GLN A 49 5.44 27.03 0.41
C GLN A 49 4.22 27.96 0.39
N GLY A 50 4.41 29.25 0.05
CA GLY A 50 3.32 30.22 -0.08
C GLY A 50 2.46 30.02 -1.34
N LEU A 51 3.07 29.64 -2.47
CA LEU A 51 2.38 29.44 -3.75
C LEU A 51 1.69 28.07 -3.83
N ARG A 52 2.25 27.04 -3.17
CA ARG A 52 1.62 25.71 -3.03
C ARG A 52 0.33 25.79 -2.20
N ARG A 53 0.25 26.72 -1.24
CA ARG A 53 -0.92 26.92 -0.37
C ARG A 53 -2.14 27.46 -1.12
N GLN A 54 -1.95 28.39 -2.07
CA GLN A 54 -3.04 28.98 -2.86
C GLN A 54 -3.65 28.04 -3.93
N VAL A 55 -2.94 26.97 -4.33
CA VAL A 55 -3.44 26.00 -5.33
C VAL A 55 -4.13 24.79 -4.68
N LEU A 56 -3.92 24.57 -3.37
CA LEU A 56 -4.43 23.42 -2.63
C LEU A 56 -5.70 23.71 -1.79
N GLU A 57 -6.07 24.97 -1.59
CA GLU A 57 -7.32 25.36 -0.93
C GLU A 57 -8.48 25.28 -1.93
N GLY A 58 -9.36 24.29 -1.76
CA GLY A 58 -10.66 24.28 -2.42
C GLY A 58 -11.52 25.47 -1.94
N ALA A 59 -12.57 25.81 -2.69
CA ALA A 59 -13.43 26.99 -2.46
C ALA A 59 -14.05 27.09 -1.04
N ASN A 60 -13.99 26.03 -0.23
CA ASN A 60 -14.52 25.95 1.13
C ASN A 60 -13.44 25.71 2.23
N GLY A 61 -12.15 25.88 1.94
CA GLY A 61 -11.07 25.63 2.91
C GLY A 61 -10.71 24.15 3.11
N THR A 62 -11.19 23.26 2.23
CA THR A 62 -10.83 21.85 2.19
C THR A 62 -9.56 21.62 1.39
N LEU A 63 -8.62 20.85 1.95
CA LEU A 63 -7.36 20.47 1.31
C LEU A 63 -7.61 19.39 0.24
N VAL A 64 -7.38 19.75 -1.02
CA VAL A 64 -7.51 18.82 -2.15
C VAL A 64 -6.23 18.01 -2.32
N LEU A 65 -6.27 16.74 -1.92
CA LEU A 65 -5.11 15.84 -1.98
C LEU A 65 -4.80 15.40 -3.42
N ALA A 66 -3.53 15.33 -3.78
CA ALA A 66 -3.03 14.96 -5.10
C ALA A 66 -3.69 15.70 -6.28
N ALA A 67 -4.11 16.95 -6.08
CA ALA A 67 -4.87 17.75 -7.08
C ALA A 67 -4.21 17.77 -8.46
N GLU A 68 -2.91 18.10 -8.54
CA GLU A 68 -2.22 18.21 -9.83
C GLU A 68 -2.11 16.88 -10.57
N ARG A 69 -1.91 15.78 -9.85
CA ARG A 69 -1.72 14.44 -10.44
C ARG A 69 -3.03 13.81 -10.90
N THR A 70 -4.14 14.20 -10.27
CA THR A 70 -5.48 13.66 -10.52
C THR A 70 -6.24 14.39 -11.62
N ARG A 71 -5.69 15.50 -12.15
CA ARG A 71 -6.23 16.23 -13.32
C ARG A 71 -6.25 15.36 -14.57
N ARG A 72 -7.36 14.65 -14.75
CA ARG A 72 -7.62 13.71 -15.83
C ARG A 72 -9.07 13.85 -16.29
N PRO A 73 -9.41 13.51 -17.56
CA PRO A 73 -10.78 13.56 -18.04
C PRO A 73 -11.67 12.59 -17.27
N ASP A 74 -12.82 13.07 -16.81
CA ASP A 74 -13.81 12.26 -16.11
C ASP A 74 -14.98 11.88 -17.04
N PRO A 75 -15.13 10.60 -17.41
CA PRO A 75 -16.22 10.17 -18.29
C PRO A 75 -17.60 10.28 -17.63
N LEU A 76 -17.71 10.31 -16.30
CA LEU A 76 -18.99 10.52 -15.60
C LEU A 76 -19.43 11.99 -15.57
N ASN A 77 -18.52 12.91 -15.86
CA ASN A 77 -18.79 14.35 -15.91
C ASN A 77 -18.49 14.91 -17.31
N HIS A 78 -19.08 14.30 -18.36
CA HIS A 78 -18.98 14.77 -19.74
C HIS A 78 -17.54 14.99 -20.24
N PHE A 79 -16.58 14.21 -19.73
CA PHE A 79 -15.13 14.34 -20.03
C PHE A 79 -14.50 15.66 -19.57
N ASN A 80 -15.16 16.41 -18.67
CA ASN A 80 -14.54 17.55 -18.00
C ASN A 80 -13.34 17.09 -17.17
N ILE A 81 -12.39 18.00 -16.95
CA ILE A 81 -11.20 17.71 -16.14
C ILE A 81 -11.64 17.53 -14.68
N TYR A 82 -11.29 16.39 -14.10
CA TYR A 82 -11.50 16.11 -12.69
C TYR A 82 -10.58 16.98 -11.81
N THR A 83 -11.17 17.66 -10.83
CA THR A 83 -10.46 18.63 -9.97
C THR A 83 -10.54 18.33 -8.48
N ASP A 84 -11.33 17.34 -8.06
CA ASP A 84 -11.66 17.12 -6.64
C ASP A 84 -10.57 16.33 -5.88
N GLY A 85 -9.45 16.00 -6.53
CA GLY A 85 -8.32 15.35 -5.89
C GLY A 85 -8.51 13.85 -5.63
N TRP A 86 -7.54 13.25 -4.95
CA TRP A 86 -7.61 11.84 -4.57
C TRP A 86 -8.75 11.63 -3.57
N ASN A 87 -9.72 10.80 -3.95
CA ASN A 87 -10.78 10.34 -3.05
C ASN A 87 -11.31 8.98 -3.52
N VAL A 88 -10.94 7.91 -2.82
CA VAL A 88 -11.32 6.53 -3.20
C VAL A 88 -12.81 6.23 -3.06
N THR A 89 -13.57 7.02 -2.29
CA THR A 89 -15.03 6.86 -2.17
C THR A 89 -15.80 7.61 -3.25
N ASN A 90 -15.15 8.54 -3.96
CA ASN A 90 -15.77 9.31 -5.04
C ASN A 90 -15.78 8.49 -6.35
N SER A 91 -16.97 8.30 -6.93
CA SER A 91 -17.15 7.60 -8.20
C SER A 91 -16.46 8.32 -9.37
N HIS A 92 -16.43 9.66 -9.36
CA HIS A 92 -15.76 10.47 -10.37
C HIS A 92 -14.24 10.28 -10.37
N TYR A 93 -13.62 10.13 -9.19
CA TYR A 93 -12.21 9.76 -9.07
C TYR A 93 -11.95 8.39 -9.70
N ILE A 94 -12.72 7.38 -9.32
CA ILE A 94 -12.53 6.00 -9.83
C ILE A 94 -12.71 5.96 -11.36
N ALA A 95 -13.72 6.66 -11.88
CA ALA A 95 -13.99 6.73 -13.32
C ALA A 95 -12.87 7.46 -14.08
N SER A 96 -12.39 8.58 -13.55
CA SER A 96 -11.29 9.37 -14.13
C SER A 96 -9.96 8.61 -14.15
N VAL A 97 -9.62 7.91 -13.06
CA VAL A 97 -8.44 7.04 -13.01
C VAL A 97 -8.59 5.86 -13.97
N GLY A 98 -9.77 5.24 -14.02
CA GLY A 98 -10.09 4.16 -14.96
C GLY A 98 -9.99 4.60 -16.43
N PHE A 99 -10.34 5.84 -16.74
CA PHE A 99 -10.26 6.39 -18.10
C PHE A 99 -8.82 6.41 -18.66
N SER A 100 -7.80 6.43 -17.79
CA SER A 100 -6.40 6.31 -18.22
C SER A 100 -6.08 5.01 -18.98
N ALA A 101 -6.88 3.94 -18.81
CA ALA A 101 -6.73 2.68 -19.54
C ALA A 101 -7.25 2.71 -20.98
N VAL A 102 -8.09 3.70 -21.34
CA VAL A 102 -8.81 3.72 -22.63
C VAL A 102 -7.88 3.61 -23.84
N PRO A 103 -6.72 4.30 -23.93
CA PRO A 103 -5.81 4.15 -25.06
C PRO A 103 -5.37 2.69 -25.28
N PHE A 104 -5.05 1.96 -24.22
CA PHE A 104 -4.66 0.54 -24.30
C PHE A 104 -5.83 -0.34 -24.72
N ILE A 105 -7.03 -0.08 -24.20
CA ILE A 105 -8.25 -0.82 -24.57
C ILE A 105 -8.55 -0.63 -26.07
N VAL A 106 -8.49 0.62 -26.57
CA VAL A 106 -8.69 0.93 -27.99
C VAL A 106 -7.65 0.23 -28.86
N ILE A 107 -6.36 0.28 -28.48
CA ILE A 107 -5.30 -0.43 -29.21
C ILE A 107 -5.58 -1.94 -29.24
N SER A 108 -6.02 -2.54 -28.13
CA SER A 108 -6.34 -3.98 -28.07
C SER A 108 -7.50 -4.34 -28.99
N ILE A 109 -8.60 -3.56 -28.98
CA ILE A 109 -9.76 -3.79 -29.85
C ILE A 109 -9.36 -3.66 -31.32
N VAL A 110 -8.65 -2.59 -31.67
CA VAL A 110 -8.18 -2.34 -33.05
C VAL A 110 -7.29 -3.48 -33.52
N TRP A 111 -6.33 -3.90 -32.69
CA TRP A 111 -5.46 -5.03 -32.98
C TRP A 111 -6.24 -6.34 -33.15
N PHE A 112 -7.17 -6.63 -32.24
CA PHE A 112 -7.98 -7.85 -32.28
C PHE A 112 -8.79 -7.93 -33.58
N VAL A 113 -9.49 -6.85 -33.93
CA VAL A 113 -10.36 -6.78 -35.10
C VAL A 113 -9.55 -6.77 -36.39
N LEU A 114 -8.52 -5.92 -36.53
CA LEU A 114 -7.76 -5.82 -37.77
C LEU A 114 -7.03 -7.12 -38.10
N LEU A 115 -6.34 -7.72 -37.13
CA LEU A 115 -5.64 -8.98 -37.37
C LEU A 115 -6.61 -10.15 -37.52
N GLY A 116 -7.71 -10.17 -36.76
CA GLY A 116 -8.78 -11.16 -36.89
C GLY A 116 -9.42 -11.16 -38.27
N LEU A 117 -9.82 -9.98 -38.77
CA LEU A 117 -10.36 -9.82 -40.12
C LEU A 117 -9.32 -10.23 -41.19
N PHE A 118 -8.04 -9.86 -41.01
CA PHE A 118 -6.98 -10.28 -41.93
C PHE A 118 -6.82 -11.81 -41.98
N LEU A 119 -6.86 -12.50 -40.84
CA LEU A 119 -6.78 -13.95 -40.76
C LEU A 119 -8.00 -14.64 -41.39
N VAL A 120 -9.21 -14.13 -41.11
CA VAL A 120 -10.47 -14.64 -41.68
C VAL A 120 -10.51 -14.43 -43.19
N CYS A 121 -10.20 -13.23 -43.68
CA CYS A 121 -10.11 -12.95 -45.11
C CYS A 121 -9.05 -13.82 -45.79
N SER A 122 -7.88 -14.03 -45.16
CA SER A 122 -6.85 -14.92 -45.69
C SER A 122 -7.32 -16.37 -45.78
N CYS A 123 -8.09 -16.84 -44.80
CA CYS A 123 -8.68 -18.18 -44.79
C CYS A 123 -9.75 -18.33 -45.89
N LEU A 124 -10.72 -17.41 -45.94
CA LEU A 124 -11.80 -17.41 -46.95
C LEU A 124 -11.26 -17.28 -48.38
N CYS A 125 -10.26 -16.43 -48.61
CA CYS A 125 -9.61 -16.31 -49.92
C CYS A 125 -8.83 -17.57 -50.30
N CYS A 126 -8.34 -18.37 -49.35
CA CYS A 126 -7.69 -19.66 -49.65
C CYS A 126 -8.71 -20.78 -49.90
N CYS A 127 -9.89 -20.74 -49.26
CA CYS A 127 -10.92 -21.77 -49.37
C CYS A 127 -11.90 -21.54 -50.54
N CYS A 128 -12.23 -20.29 -50.87
CA CYS A 128 -13.27 -19.95 -51.85
C CYS A 128 -12.73 -19.50 -53.21
N CYS A 129 -11.48 -19.03 -53.26
CA CYS A 129 -10.84 -18.58 -54.49
C CYS A 129 -9.55 -19.37 -54.65
N GLY A 130 -9.47 -20.28 -55.63
CA GLY A 130 -8.18 -20.82 -56.07
C GLY A 130 -7.32 -19.68 -56.62
N CYS A 131 -6.70 -18.88 -55.74
CA CYS A 131 -6.13 -17.59 -56.11
C CYS A 131 -4.95 -17.82 -57.06
N GLY A 132 -5.18 -17.53 -58.34
CA GLY A 132 -4.17 -17.45 -59.37
C GLY A 132 -3.00 -16.58 -58.92
N ARG A 133 -1.79 -17.12 -59.08
CA ARG A 133 -0.53 -16.46 -58.70
C ARG A 133 -0.38 -15.15 -59.48
N ARG A 134 -0.71 -14.01 -58.88
CA ARG A 134 -0.17 -12.73 -59.36
C ARG A 134 1.34 -12.77 -59.15
N SER A 135 2.10 -12.65 -60.24
CA SER A 135 3.57 -12.60 -60.25
C SER A 135 4.08 -11.35 -59.55
N TYR A 136 4.10 -11.39 -58.22
CA TYR A 136 4.80 -10.41 -57.41
C TYR A 136 6.30 -10.74 -57.43
N SER A 137 7.10 -9.76 -57.85
CA SER A 137 8.56 -9.88 -57.95
C SER A 137 9.21 -9.73 -56.57
N TYR A 138 10.17 -10.61 -56.27
CA TYR A 138 10.92 -10.65 -55.01
C TYR A 138 11.70 -9.35 -54.76
N SER A 139 11.55 -8.76 -53.58
CA SER A 139 12.33 -7.58 -53.16
C SER A 139 13.37 -7.95 -52.11
N ARG A 140 14.66 -7.87 -52.47
CA ARG A 140 15.79 -8.07 -51.53
C ARG A 140 15.76 -7.09 -50.36
N PHE A 141 15.32 -5.87 -50.61
CA PHE A 141 15.23 -4.81 -49.60
C PHE A 141 14.17 -5.15 -48.54
N CYS A 142 12.97 -5.58 -48.94
CA CYS A 142 11.92 -5.96 -47.99
C CYS A 142 12.29 -7.19 -47.15
N TYR A 143 12.96 -8.16 -47.76
CA TYR A 143 13.44 -9.36 -47.05
C TYR A 143 14.49 -9.03 -45.98
N THR A 144 15.50 -8.22 -46.32
CA THR A 144 16.56 -7.81 -45.39
C THR A 144 16.03 -6.91 -44.28
N LEU A 145 15.22 -5.92 -44.63
CA LEU A 145 14.59 -5.01 -43.67
C LEU A 145 13.70 -5.76 -42.67
N SER A 146 12.88 -6.69 -43.15
CA SER A 146 12.03 -7.51 -42.28
C SER A 146 12.85 -8.36 -41.31
N LEU A 147 13.99 -8.88 -41.73
CA LEU A 147 14.87 -9.66 -40.85
C LEU A 147 15.50 -8.78 -39.76
N VAL A 148 15.97 -7.58 -40.11
CA VAL A 148 16.54 -6.62 -39.16
C VAL A 148 15.50 -6.24 -38.11
N PHE A 149 14.27 -5.90 -38.52
CA PHE A 149 13.20 -5.58 -37.58
C PHE A 149 12.84 -6.75 -36.67
N LEU A 150 12.79 -7.98 -37.18
CA LEU A 150 12.54 -9.15 -36.34
C LEU A 150 13.61 -9.34 -35.26
N LEU A 151 14.89 -9.14 -35.59
CA LEU A 151 15.96 -9.16 -34.59
C LEU A 151 15.78 -8.05 -33.55
N LEU A 152 15.50 -6.81 -33.98
CA LEU A 152 15.26 -5.70 -33.06
C LEU A 152 14.07 -5.95 -32.13
N PHE A 153 12.95 -6.46 -32.64
CA PHE A 153 11.79 -6.78 -31.81
C PHE A 153 12.03 -7.96 -30.88
N THR A 154 12.85 -8.95 -31.26
CA THR A 154 13.26 -10.00 -30.31
C THR A 154 14.10 -9.44 -29.16
N ILE A 155 15.01 -8.50 -29.43
CA ILE A 155 15.78 -7.79 -28.38
C ILE A 155 14.84 -6.97 -27.50
N ALA A 156 13.90 -6.23 -28.09
CA ALA A 156 12.91 -5.45 -27.35
C ALA A 156 12.01 -6.35 -26.48
N ALA A 157 11.61 -7.54 -26.96
CA ALA A 157 10.85 -8.50 -26.18
C ALA A 157 11.66 -9.03 -24.98
N VAL A 158 12.96 -9.31 -25.16
CA VAL A 158 13.86 -9.69 -24.05
C VAL A 158 13.95 -8.59 -23.01
N ILE A 159 14.14 -7.33 -23.44
CA ILE A 159 14.20 -6.17 -22.54
C ILE A 159 12.86 -6.00 -21.80
N GLY A 160 11.73 -6.03 -22.51
CA GLY A 160 10.39 -5.89 -21.92
C GLY A 160 10.09 -6.97 -20.89
N SER A 161 10.45 -8.23 -21.19
CA SER A 161 10.32 -9.33 -20.23
C SER A 161 11.27 -9.20 -19.03
N ALA A 162 12.49 -8.71 -19.24
CA ALA A 162 13.41 -8.44 -18.14
C ALA A 162 12.86 -7.34 -17.22
N MET A 163 12.38 -6.22 -17.77
CA MET A 163 11.73 -5.14 -17.02
C MET A 163 10.50 -5.64 -16.25
N LEU A 164 9.68 -6.49 -16.87
CA LEU A 164 8.50 -7.06 -16.23
C LEU A 164 8.88 -7.98 -15.06
N TYR A 165 9.89 -8.84 -15.25
CA TYR A 165 10.36 -9.75 -14.21
C TYR A 165 10.99 -9.01 -13.02
N THR A 166 11.89 -8.05 -13.30
CA THR A 166 12.52 -7.23 -12.25
C THR A 166 11.48 -6.33 -11.56
N GLY A 167 10.62 -5.68 -12.34
CA GLY A 167 9.54 -4.84 -11.84
C GLY A 167 8.62 -5.60 -10.90
N GLN A 168 8.19 -6.82 -11.25
CA GLN A 168 7.36 -7.65 -10.38
C GLN A 168 8.05 -8.08 -9.09
N LYS A 169 9.32 -8.50 -9.17
CA LYS A 169 10.06 -8.95 -7.98
C LYS A 169 10.19 -7.81 -6.97
N GLU A 170 10.62 -6.64 -7.44
CA GLU A 170 10.82 -5.47 -6.60
C GLU A 170 9.48 -4.89 -6.11
N PHE A 171 8.46 -4.83 -6.97
CA PHE A 171 7.12 -4.38 -6.60
C PHE A 171 6.53 -5.25 -5.48
N TYR A 172 6.55 -6.58 -5.66
CA TYR A 172 6.06 -7.51 -4.66
C TYR A 172 6.79 -7.33 -3.32
N GLY A 173 8.12 -7.27 -3.35
CA GLY A 173 8.92 -7.06 -2.13
C GLY A 173 8.66 -5.69 -1.48
N SER A 174 8.37 -4.66 -2.27
CA SER A 174 8.04 -3.32 -1.76
C SER A 174 6.64 -3.28 -1.11
N VAL A 175 5.64 -3.90 -1.75
CA VAL A 175 4.30 -4.04 -1.17
C VAL A 175 4.33 -4.86 0.11
N GLU A 176 5.04 -5.99 0.11
CA GLU A 176 5.21 -6.82 1.30
C GLU A 176 5.86 -6.04 2.44
N LYS A 177 6.97 -5.34 2.20
CA LYS A 177 7.62 -4.48 3.21
C LYS A 177 6.69 -3.39 3.76
N THR A 178 5.93 -2.74 2.88
CA THR A 178 4.98 -1.69 3.27
C THR A 178 3.89 -2.24 4.16
N PHE A 179 3.36 -3.40 3.78
CA PHE A 179 2.31 -4.05 4.53
C PHE A 179 2.80 -4.58 5.88
N MET A 180 3.98 -5.22 5.91
CA MET A 180 4.64 -5.65 7.15
C MET A 180 4.84 -4.47 8.09
N TYR A 181 5.27 -3.33 7.56
CA TYR A 181 5.42 -2.11 8.36
C TYR A 181 4.07 -1.64 8.95
N ILE A 182 3.02 -1.52 8.13
CA ILE A 182 1.68 -1.11 8.59
C ILE A 182 1.14 -2.08 9.65
N VAL A 183 1.25 -3.38 9.39
CA VAL A 183 0.82 -4.44 10.31
C VAL A 183 1.59 -4.35 11.63
N ASN A 184 2.91 -4.18 11.60
CA ASN A 184 3.73 -4.04 12.81
C ASN A 184 3.39 -2.80 13.63
N GLN A 185 3.08 -1.68 12.96
CA GLN A 185 2.61 -0.47 13.63
C GLN A 185 1.25 -0.70 14.29
N ALA A 186 0.30 -1.31 13.57
CA ALA A 186 -1.03 -1.62 14.11
C ALA A 186 -0.99 -2.62 15.28
N THR A 187 -0.14 -3.65 15.18
CA THR A 187 0.02 -4.65 16.24
C THR A 187 0.73 -4.06 17.45
N GLY A 188 1.69 -3.16 17.24
CA GLY A 188 2.32 -2.37 18.29
C GLY A 188 1.31 -1.55 19.08
N VAL A 189 0.37 -0.88 18.38
CA VAL A 189 -0.73 -0.16 19.02
C VAL A 189 -1.63 -1.10 19.83
N LEU A 190 -2.07 -2.19 19.23
CA LEU A 190 -2.91 -3.18 19.89
C LEU A 190 -2.24 -3.75 21.15
N THR A 191 -0.94 -4.04 21.09
CA THR A 191 -0.19 -4.61 22.23
C THR A 191 -0.15 -3.66 23.41
N LYS A 192 0.12 -2.38 23.16
CA LYS A 192 0.14 -1.33 24.20
C LYS A 192 -1.25 -1.12 24.79
N LEU A 193 -2.29 -1.07 23.97
CA LEU A 193 -3.67 -0.94 24.43
C LEU A 193 -4.12 -2.15 25.25
N THR A 194 -3.78 -3.37 24.83
CA THR A 194 -4.07 -4.59 25.61
C THR A 194 -3.33 -4.57 26.94
N SER A 195 -2.05 -4.18 26.98
CA SER A 195 -1.29 -4.07 28.24
C SER A 195 -1.89 -3.03 29.20
N LEU A 196 -2.36 -1.90 28.66
CA LEU A 196 -3.07 -0.88 29.44
C LEU A 196 -4.39 -1.44 29.98
N TRP A 197 -5.13 -2.14 29.13
CA TRP A 197 -6.43 -2.71 29.50
C TRP A 197 -6.33 -3.82 30.55
N ASP A 198 -5.35 -4.73 30.40
CA ASP A 198 -5.10 -5.80 31.36
C ASP A 198 -4.78 -5.22 32.75
N SER A 199 -4.02 -4.12 32.81
CA SER A 199 -3.70 -3.43 34.06
C SER A 199 -4.95 -2.82 34.72
N ILE A 200 -5.83 -2.19 33.94
CA ILE A 200 -7.12 -1.65 34.43
C ILE A 200 -8.03 -2.80 34.90
N GLN A 201 -8.10 -3.90 34.16
CA GLN A 201 -8.92 -5.06 34.49
C GLN A 201 -8.47 -5.71 35.79
N SER A 202 -7.15 -5.89 36.00
CA SER A 202 -6.60 -6.44 37.24
C SER A 202 -6.94 -5.59 38.47
N ALA A 203 -7.23 -4.31 38.27
CA ALA A 203 -7.56 -3.37 39.33
C ALA A 203 -9.07 -3.15 39.55
N LYS A 204 -9.93 -3.79 38.75
CA LYS A 204 -11.39 -3.58 38.77
C LYS A 204 -12.01 -3.82 40.15
N ASP A 205 -11.55 -4.85 40.85
CA ASP A 205 -12.11 -5.32 42.11
C ASP A 205 -11.29 -4.89 43.34
N ILE A 206 -10.33 -3.98 43.16
CA ILE A 206 -9.52 -3.46 44.25
C ILE A 206 -10.35 -2.54 45.14
N GLN A 207 -10.28 -2.81 46.45
CA GLN A 207 -10.90 -2.03 47.51
C GLN A 207 -9.81 -1.57 48.46
N LEU A 208 -9.67 -0.26 48.64
CA LEU A 208 -8.79 0.35 49.64
C LEU A 208 -9.69 1.10 50.62
N ASP A 209 -9.58 0.79 51.92
CA ASP A 209 -10.41 1.41 52.98
C ASP A 209 -11.93 1.27 52.74
N GLY A 210 -12.38 0.12 52.22
CA GLY A 210 -13.79 -0.09 51.85
C GLY A 210 -14.29 0.74 50.66
N HIS A 211 -13.42 1.54 50.04
CA HIS A 211 -13.71 2.32 48.84
C HIS A 211 -13.15 1.62 47.60
N ASN A 212 -13.99 1.49 46.58
CA ASN A 212 -13.58 0.87 45.32
C ASN A 212 -12.76 1.87 44.50
N LEU A 213 -11.69 1.41 43.88
CA LEU A 213 -10.87 2.23 42.97
C LEU A 213 -11.70 2.80 41.81
N PHE A 214 -12.67 2.02 41.31
CA PHE A 214 -13.56 2.42 40.23
C PHE A 214 -15.04 2.44 40.66
N PRO A 215 -15.83 3.44 40.24
CA PRO A 215 -17.28 3.45 40.42
C PRO A 215 -17.95 2.21 39.81
N PRO A 216 -19.11 1.75 40.33
CA PRO A 216 -19.81 0.56 39.84
C PRO A 216 -20.14 0.60 38.34
N GLN A 217 -20.49 1.76 37.80
CA GLN A 217 -20.78 1.92 36.37
C GLN A 217 -19.55 1.66 35.48
N PHE A 218 -18.38 2.13 35.92
CA PHE A 218 -17.12 1.96 35.17
C PHE A 218 -16.66 0.50 35.17
N ARG A 219 -16.88 -0.25 36.26
CA ARG A 219 -16.57 -1.68 36.35
C ARG A 219 -17.37 -2.53 35.35
N GLY A 220 -18.64 -2.21 35.12
CA GLY A 220 -19.46 -2.87 34.10
C GLY A 220 -18.95 -2.63 32.67
N ASN A 221 -18.51 -1.40 32.38
CA ASN A 221 -17.90 -1.06 31.09
C ASN A 221 -16.56 -1.77 30.87
N ILE A 222 -15.78 -1.96 31.94
CA ILE A 222 -14.55 -2.75 31.92
C ILE A 222 -14.85 -4.21 31.52
N ASP A 223 -15.84 -4.86 32.14
CA ASP A 223 -16.16 -6.24 31.76
C ASP A 223 -16.69 -6.35 30.32
N HIS A 224 -17.51 -5.39 29.88
CA HIS A 224 -18.02 -5.36 28.50
C HIS A 224 -16.88 -5.25 27.47
N PHE A 225 -15.94 -4.34 27.67
CA PHE A 225 -14.84 -4.14 26.72
C PHE A 225 -13.83 -5.29 26.75
N ASN A 226 -13.52 -5.85 27.92
CA ASN A 226 -12.70 -7.07 28.03
C ASN A 226 -13.34 -8.26 27.29
N ASN A 227 -14.65 -8.43 27.45
CA ASN A 227 -15.39 -9.47 26.73
C ASN A 227 -15.42 -9.20 25.22
N MET A 228 -15.52 -7.94 24.79
CA MET A 228 -15.44 -7.59 23.35
C MET A 228 -14.06 -7.93 22.76
N ILE A 229 -12.97 -7.63 23.48
CA ILE A 229 -11.61 -8.04 23.08
C ILE A 229 -11.54 -9.57 22.96
N LYS A 230 -12.02 -10.32 23.95
CA LYS A 230 -12.02 -11.79 23.94
C LYS A 230 -12.92 -12.40 22.86
N MET A 231 -14.12 -11.85 22.66
CA MET A 231 -15.12 -12.31 21.68
C MET A 231 -14.72 -12.02 20.23
N SER A 232 -14.00 -10.92 19.99
CA SER A 232 -13.50 -10.57 18.65
C SER A 232 -12.51 -11.60 18.09
N ASN A 233 -12.12 -12.62 18.88
CA ASN A 233 -11.17 -13.68 18.52
C ASN A 233 -9.85 -13.10 18.00
N ILE A 234 -9.52 -11.86 18.38
CA ILE A 234 -8.25 -11.18 18.17
C ILE A 234 -7.25 -11.82 19.14
N THR A 235 -6.93 -13.09 18.87
CA THR A 235 -5.97 -13.89 19.63
C THR A 235 -4.58 -13.36 19.29
N TYR A 236 -3.98 -12.54 20.14
CA TYR A 236 -2.61 -12.02 20.00
C TYR A 236 -2.33 -11.18 18.72
N PRO A 237 -1.59 -10.06 18.86
CA PRO A 237 -1.15 -9.26 17.72
C PRO A 237 -0.42 -10.08 16.65
N ASP A 238 0.37 -11.07 17.08
CA ASP A 238 1.15 -11.94 16.18
C ASP A 238 0.27 -12.81 15.26
N ARG A 239 -0.89 -13.29 15.74
CA ARG A 239 -1.79 -14.10 14.91
C ARG A 239 -2.46 -13.22 13.86
N VAL A 240 -2.89 -12.02 14.24
CA VAL A 240 -3.50 -11.04 13.32
C VAL A 240 -2.48 -10.64 12.27
N ALA A 241 -1.24 -10.37 12.66
CA ALA A 241 -0.16 -10.09 11.74
C ALA A 241 0.01 -11.23 10.74
N ASN A 242 0.28 -12.44 11.24
CA ASN A 242 0.55 -13.61 10.41
C ASN A 242 -0.62 -14.00 9.51
N GLN A 243 -1.86 -13.81 9.97
CA GLN A 243 -3.03 -14.07 9.14
C GLN A 243 -3.17 -13.05 8.01
N THR A 244 -2.99 -11.77 8.32
CA THR A 244 -3.12 -10.71 7.32
C THR A 244 -1.98 -10.77 6.28
N ILE A 245 -0.76 -11.05 6.73
CA ILE A 245 0.40 -11.28 5.84
C ILE A 245 0.16 -12.48 4.94
N ARG A 246 -0.35 -13.60 5.49
CA ARG A 246 -0.68 -14.79 4.68
C ARG A 246 -1.76 -14.50 3.64
N TYR A 247 -2.77 -13.71 3.98
CA TYR A 247 -3.81 -13.32 3.02
C TYR A 247 -3.22 -12.46 1.89
N LEU A 248 -2.41 -11.46 2.22
CA LEU A 248 -1.77 -10.59 1.23
C LEU A 248 -0.85 -11.38 0.29
N THR A 249 0.08 -12.14 0.86
CA THR A 249 1.02 -12.96 0.07
C THR A 249 0.26 -14.02 -0.74
N GLY A 250 -0.81 -14.60 -0.18
CA GLY A 250 -1.71 -15.50 -0.89
C GLY A 250 -2.45 -14.86 -2.07
N ALA A 251 -2.78 -13.57 -2.00
CA ALA A 251 -3.43 -12.84 -3.09
C ALA A 251 -2.43 -12.36 -4.17
N LEU A 252 -1.23 -11.92 -3.77
CA LEU A 252 -0.24 -11.35 -4.69
C LEU A 252 0.63 -12.42 -5.40
N ASN A 253 0.91 -13.55 -4.75
CA ASN A 253 1.73 -14.62 -5.34
C ASN A 253 1.14 -15.21 -6.63
N PRO A 254 -0.18 -15.52 -6.71
CA PRO A 254 -0.80 -15.98 -7.95
C PRO A 254 -0.64 -14.98 -9.10
N VAL A 255 -0.81 -13.68 -8.84
CA VAL A 255 -0.67 -12.64 -9.87
C VAL A 255 0.76 -12.60 -10.41
N ARG A 256 1.76 -12.59 -9.51
CA ARG A 256 3.17 -12.65 -9.89
C ARG A 256 3.49 -13.91 -10.70
N LEU A 257 2.99 -15.07 -10.28
CA LEU A 257 3.20 -16.32 -11.00
C LEU A 257 2.61 -16.26 -12.41
N VAL A 258 1.35 -15.85 -12.54
CA VAL A 258 0.65 -15.75 -13.83
C VAL A 258 1.38 -14.81 -14.79
N LEU A 259 1.81 -13.64 -14.32
CA LEU A 259 2.52 -12.71 -15.20
C LEU A 259 3.91 -13.20 -15.62
N ASN A 260 4.64 -13.90 -14.73
CA ASN A 260 5.91 -14.53 -15.10
C ASN A 260 5.72 -15.63 -16.16
N VAL A 261 4.66 -16.43 -16.02
CA VAL A 261 4.29 -17.45 -17.02
C VAL A 261 3.95 -16.79 -18.36
N ILE A 262 3.15 -15.72 -18.36
CA ILE A 262 2.80 -14.97 -19.57
C ILE A 262 4.06 -14.40 -20.25
N ALA A 263 4.98 -13.81 -19.48
CA ALA A 263 6.25 -13.28 -20.00
C ALA A 263 7.09 -14.38 -20.65
N GLY A 264 7.20 -15.55 -20.01
CA GLY A 264 7.90 -16.72 -20.54
C GLY A 264 7.28 -17.24 -21.84
N ILE A 265 5.95 -17.36 -21.90
CA ILE A 265 5.24 -17.79 -23.11
C ILE A 265 5.46 -16.78 -24.25
N MET A 266 5.37 -15.48 -23.97
CA MET A 266 5.60 -14.43 -24.98
C MET A 266 7.03 -14.48 -25.54
N LEU A 267 8.03 -14.66 -24.68
CA LEU A 267 9.41 -14.88 -25.13
C LEU A 267 9.55 -16.14 -25.98
N ALA A 268 8.98 -17.26 -25.54
CA ALA A 268 9.01 -18.51 -26.30
C ALA A 268 8.37 -18.33 -27.69
N VAL A 269 7.22 -17.67 -27.77
CA VAL A 269 6.54 -17.35 -29.04
C VAL A 269 7.45 -16.51 -29.93
N THR A 270 8.10 -15.46 -29.41
CA THR A 270 9.01 -14.62 -30.22
C THR A 270 10.22 -15.39 -30.75
N PHE A 271 10.84 -16.22 -29.92
CA PHE A 271 12.02 -16.99 -30.29
C PHE A 271 11.67 -18.11 -31.28
N LEU A 272 10.62 -18.90 -30.99
CA LEU A 272 10.15 -19.96 -31.88
C LEU A 272 9.66 -19.38 -33.22
N GLY A 273 8.99 -18.24 -33.21
CA GLY A 273 8.55 -17.58 -34.44
C GLY A 273 9.73 -17.12 -35.29
N LEU A 274 10.78 -16.56 -34.69
CA LEU A 274 12.02 -16.25 -35.38
C LEU A 274 12.66 -17.51 -35.98
N LEU A 275 12.84 -18.57 -35.18
CA LEU A 275 13.44 -19.83 -35.61
C LEU A 275 12.66 -20.50 -36.75
N PHE A 276 11.34 -20.63 -36.62
CA PHE A 276 10.52 -21.27 -37.64
C PHE A 276 10.45 -20.44 -38.92
N SER A 277 10.52 -19.11 -38.81
CA SER A 277 10.68 -18.21 -39.94
C SER A 277 12.00 -18.44 -40.69
N PHE A 278 13.11 -18.64 -39.94
CA PHE A 278 14.42 -19.02 -40.50
C PHE A 278 14.46 -20.43 -41.10
N CYS A 279 13.77 -21.41 -40.50
CA CYS A 279 13.67 -22.78 -41.05
C CYS A 279 12.69 -22.85 -42.24
N GLY A 280 11.78 -21.89 -42.39
CA GLY A 280 10.75 -21.88 -43.43
C GLY A 280 9.57 -22.81 -43.14
N LEU A 281 9.31 -23.13 -41.86
CA LEU A 281 8.24 -24.01 -41.40
C LEU A 281 6.90 -23.26 -41.34
N ARG A 282 6.24 -23.15 -42.48
CA ARG A 282 5.07 -22.27 -42.67
C ARG A 282 3.91 -22.55 -41.71
N VAL A 283 3.54 -23.82 -41.55
CA VAL A 283 2.39 -24.22 -40.72
C VAL A 283 2.60 -23.76 -39.28
N LEU A 284 3.80 -23.99 -38.73
CA LEU A 284 4.13 -23.58 -37.37
C LEU A 284 4.14 -22.06 -37.20
N VAL A 285 4.63 -21.29 -38.18
CA VAL A 285 4.56 -19.83 -38.13
C VAL A 285 3.11 -19.35 -38.11
N TYR A 286 2.22 -19.92 -38.93
CA TYR A 286 0.79 -19.55 -38.91
C TYR A 286 0.12 -19.89 -37.58
N LEU A 287 0.41 -21.05 -36.98
CA LEU A 287 -0.09 -21.40 -35.65
C LEU A 287 0.40 -20.42 -34.58
N LEU A 288 1.68 -20.05 -34.60
CA LEU A 288 2.23 -19.03 -33.69
C LEU A 288 1.61 -17.66 -33.90
N VAL A 289 1.20 -17.31 -35.13
CA VAL A 289 0.48 -16.05 -35.39
C VAL A 289 -0.89 -16.03 -34.73
N ILE A 290 -1.63 -17.16 -34.77
CA ILE A 290 -2.94 -17.27 -34.11
C ILE A 290 -2.77 -17.20 -32.58
N VAL A 291 -1.81 -17.94 -32.02
CA VAL A 291 -1.52 -17.90 -30.57
C VAL A 291 -1.05 -16.50 -30.14
N GLY A 292 -0.13 -15.90 -30.90
CA GLY A 292 0.38 -14.56 -30.63
C GLY A 292 -0.70 -13.47 -30.71
N TRP A 293 -1.68 -13.60 -31.61
CA TRP A 293 -2.81 -12.66 -31.69
C TRP A 293 -3.60 -12.59 -30.38
N ILE A 294 -3.92 -13.75 -29.80
CA ILE A 294 -4.65 -13.85 -28.51
C ILE A 294 -3.76 -13.36 -27.36
N LEU A 295 -2.47 -13.73 -27.35
CA LEU A 295 -1.57 -13.31 -26.28
C LEU A 295 -1.28 -11.80 -26.29
N VAL A 296 -1.12 -11.19 -27.46
CA VAL A 296 -0.91 -9.74 -27.59
C VAL A 296 -2.13 -8.98 -27.10
N THR A 297 -3.35 -9.41 -27.45
CA THR A 297 -4.57 -8.76 -26.93
C THR A 297 -4.69 -8.86 -25.42
N ALA A 298 -4.47 -10.06 -24.85
CA ALA A 298 -4.50 -10.27 -23.41
C ALA A 298 -3.45 -9.41 -22.67
N THR A 299 -2.22 -9.33 -23.21
CA THR A 299 -1.14 -8.56 -22.58
C THR A 299 -1.33 -7.04 -22.68
N ILE A 300 -1.93 -6.53 -23.77
CA ILE A 300 -2.31 -5.11 -23.87
C ILE A 300 -3.41 -4.79 -22.85
N LEU A 301 -4.42 -5.64 -22.69
CA LEU A 301 -5.45 -5.44 -21.66
C LEU A 301 -4.85 -5.48 -20.25
N LEU A 302 -3.94 -6.41 -19.98
CA LEU A 302 -3.21 -6.45 -18.70
C LEU A 302 -2.41 -5.16 -18.46
N SER A 303 -1.72 -4.62 -19.48
CA SER A 303 -1.04 -3.33 -19.34
C SER A 303 -2.00 -2.18 -18.99
N ALA A 304 -3.23 -2.21 -19.51
CA ALA A 304 -4.26 -1.23 -19.17
C ALA A 304 -4.64 -1.29 -17.67
N VAL A 305 -4.83 -2.50 -17.14
CA VAL A 305 -5.14 -2.73 -15.72
C VAL A 305 -3.97 -2.28 -14.83
N PHE A 306 -2.73 -2.64 -15.18
CA PHE A 306 -1.55 -2.24 -14.41
C PHE A 306 -1.25 -0.74 -14.49
N LEU A 307 -1.64 -0.06 -15.57
CA LEU A 307 -1.57 1.40 -15.66
C LEU A 307 -2.53 2.08 -14.68
N VAL A 308 -3.78 1.63 -14.63
CA VAL A 308 -4.78 2.12 -13.65
C VAL A 308 -4.26 1.89 -12.24
N PHE A 309 -3.74 0.69 -11.97
CA PHE A 309 -3.15 0.36 -10.69
C PHE A 309 -1.96 1.27 -10.32
N HIS A 310 -1.03 1.50 -11.26
CA HIS A 310 0.09 2.43 -11.06
C HIS A 310 -0.41 3.85 -10.72
N ASN A 311 -1.43 4.33 -11.43
CA ASN A 311 -2.03 5.64 -11.18
C ASN A 311 -2.62 5.71 -9.77
N VAL A 312 -3.42 4.72 -9.35
CA VAL A 312 -3.97 4.66 -7.98
C VAL A 312 -2.87 4.66 -6.93
N VAL A 313 -1.83 3.85 -7.09
CA VAL A 313 -0.72 3.77 -6.12
C VAL A 313 0.02 5.10 -6.03
N ALA A 314 0.37 5.70 -7.16
CA ALA A 314 1.12 6.95 -7.18
C ALA A 314 0.27 8.15 -6.71
N ASP A 315 -1.03 8.16 -7.00
CA ASP A 315 -1.97 9.17 -6.49
C ASP A 315 -2.10 9.04 -4.97
N THR A 316 -2.24 7.81 -4.46
CA THR A 316 -2.31 7.53 -3.01
C THR A 316 -1.02 7.96 -2.30
N CYS A 317 0.15 7.62 -2.84
CA CYS A 317 1.44 8.05 -2.29
C CYS A 317 1.56 9.58 -2.23
N THR A 318 1.10 10.28 -3.27
CA THR A 318 1.11 11.75 -3.30
C THR A 318 0.11 12.33 -2.30
N ALA A 319 -1.07 11.72 -2.17
CA ALA A 319 -2.11 12.13 -1.22
C ALA A 319 -1.62 11.96 0.23
N MET A 320 -1.01 10.82 0.55
CA MET A 320 -0.41 10.57 1.86
C MET A 320 0.71 11.58 2.15
N ASP A 321 1.59 11.86 1.19
CA ASP A 321 2.67 12.83 1.38
C ASP A 321 2.14 14.24 1.67
N GLN A 322 1.11 14.68 0.93
CA GLN A 322 0.50 15.99 1.15
C GLN A 322 -0.20 16.08 2.51
N TRP A 323 -0.93 15.04 2.91
CA TRP A 323 -1.59 15.00 4.22
C TRP A 323 -0.60 15.03 5.39
N VAL A 324 0.57 14.40 5.25
CA VAL A 324 1.62 14.44 6.28
C VAL A 324 2.09 15.87 6.60
N HIS A 325 2.05 16.77 5.61
CA HIS A 325 2.47 18.16 5.77
C HIS A 325 1.37 19.05 6.37
N ASP A 326 0.09 18.72 6.16
CA ASP A 326 -1.04 19.49 6.68
C ASP A 326 -2.19 18.56 7.12
N PRO A 327 -2.02 17.82 8.24
CA PRO A 327 -3.00 16.85 8.72
C PRO A 327 -4.23 17.51 9.36
N ALA A 328 -4.14 18.80 9.72
CA ALA A 328 -5.22 19.54 10.38
C ALA A 328 -6.26 20.09 9.40
N ALA A 329 -5.94 20.12 8.10
CA ALA A 329 -6.87 20.55 7.08
C ALA A 329 -7.89 19.44 6.73
N GLU A 330 -9.14 19.84 6.55
CA GLU A 330 -10.22 18.96 6.10
C GLU A 330 -9.89 18.37 4.72
N SER A 331 -9.78 17.04 4.63
CA SER A 331 -9.36 16.33 3.42
C SER A 331 -10.06 14.98 3.28
N ALA A 332 -9.98 14.39 2.09
CA ALA A 332 -10.52 13.04 1.87
C ALA A 332 -9.84 11.97 2.75
N LEU A 333 -8.58 12.18 3.16
CA LEU A 333 -7.86 11.25 4.03
C LEU A 333 -8.23 11.44 5.50
N SER A 334 -8.48 12.68 5.97
CA SER A 334 -8.94 12.92 7.35
C SER A 334 -10.32 12.32 7.60
N GLN A 335 -11.20 12.29 6.60
CA GLN A 335 -12.52 11.65 6.70
C GLN A 335 -12.45 10.12 6.87
N LEU A 336 -11.34 9.49 6.46
CA LEU A 336 -11.11 8.05 6.62
C LEU A 336 -10.43 7.70 7.94
N LEU A 337 -9.86 8.68 8.64
CA LEU A 337 -9.08 8.49 9.86
C LEU A 337 -9.85 9.04 11.08
N PRO A 338 -10.00 8.27 12.17
CA PRO A 338 -10.71 8.72 13.36
C PRO A 338 -9.83 9.62 14.25
N CYS A 339 -9.35 10.74 13.71
CA CYS A 339 -8.57 11.73 14.46
C CYS A 339 -9.49 12.58 15.34
N LEU A 340 -9.08 12.86 16.58
CA LEU A 340 -9.81 13.74 17.49
C LEU A 340 -9.30 15.18 17.37
N ASP A 341 -10.16 16.15 17.69
CA ASP A 341 -9.79 17.55 17.75
C ASP A 341 -8.99 17.87 19.02
N ALA A 342 -8.22 18.96 18.99
CA ALA A 342 -7.33 19.35 20.08
C ALA A 342 -8.04 19.52 21.43
N LYS A 343 -9.31 19.95 21.44
CA LYS A 343 -10.08 20.10 22.68
C LYS A 343 -10.42 18.74 23.26
N THR A 344 -10.98 17.84 22.45
CA THR A 344 -11.33 16.47 22.89
C THR A 344 -10.09 15.70 23.37
N ILE A 345 -8.93 15.91 22.75
CA ILE A 345 -7.65 15.34 23.21
C ILE A 345 -7.26 15.88 24.59
N GLY A 346 -7.38 17.20 24.78
CA GLY A 346 -7.13 17.85 26.06
C GLY A 346 -8.01 17.27 27.16
N ASP A 347 -9.32 17.19 26.92
CA ASP A 347 -10.30 16.63 27.85
C ASP A 347 -9.98 15.15 28.18
N THR A 348 -9.57 14.35 27.18
CA THR A 348 -9.21 12.93 27.38
C THR A 348 -7.92 12.75 28.17
N LEU A 349 -6.92 13.58 27.92
CA LEU A 349 -5.66 13.56 28.66
C LEU A 349 -5.86 13.99 30.12
N ASP A 350 -6.76 14.95 30.36
CA ASP A 350 -7.10 15.41 31.69
C ASP A 350 -7.81 14.33 32.52
N ILE A 351 -8.71 13.54 31.89
CA ILE A 351 -9.29 12.35 32.52
C ILE A 351 -8.20 11.35 32.93
N THR A 352 -7.21 11.12 32.07
CA THR A 352 -6.11 10.18 32.34
C THR A 352 -5.27 10.65 33.53
N LYS A 353 -4.92 11.94 33.57
CA LYS A 353 -4.22 12.59 34.68
C LYS A 353 -4.99 12.51 35.99
N THR A 354 -6.29 12.80 35.95
CA THR A 354 -7.19 12.76 37.11
C THR A 354 -7.28 11.35 37.68
N MET A 355 -7.36 10.32 36.82
CA MET A 355 -7.35 8.93 37.28
C MET A 355 -6.01 8.52 37.91
N THR A 356 -4.89 8.97 37.35
CA THR A 356 -3.56 8.76 37.96
C THR A 356 -3.49 9.41 39.35
N SER A 357 -3.90 10.67 39.47
CA SER A 357 -3.96 11.38 40.76
C SER A 357 -4.81 10.62 41.77
N THR A 358 -6.04 10.24 41.38
CA THR A 358 -6.99 9.54 42.24
C THR A 358 -6.41 8.22 42.77
N ALA A 359 -5.72 7.44 41.93
CA ALA A 359 -5.08 6.20 42.35
C ALA A 359 -3.98 6.43 43.40
N VAL A 360 -3.19 7.51 43.24
CA VAL A 360 -2.16 7.90 44.20
C VAL A 360 -2.78 8.39 45.52
N ASP A 361 -3.80 9.23 45.43
CA ASP A 361 -4.46 9.82 46.59
C ASP A 361 -5.16 8.75 47.44
N MET A 362 -5.83 7.78 46.81
CA MET A 362 -6.42 6.62 47.51
C MET A 362 -5.35 5.76 48.19
N THR A 363 -4.21 5.56 47.53
CA THR A 363 -3.10 4.78 48.11
C THR A 363 -2.49 5.52 49.30
N ASN A 364 -2.28 6.83 49.19
CA ASN A 364 -1.78 7.66 50.28
C ASN A 364 -2.77 7.74 51.45
N ALA A 365 -4.07 7.85 51.18
CA ALA A 365 -5.11 7.83 52.20
C ALA A 365 -5.10 6.50 52.97
N TYR A 366 -4.97 5.36 52.27
CA TYR A 366 -4.81 4.05 52.89
C TYR A 366 -3.53 3.99 53.75
N THR A 367 -2.41 4.50 53.24
CA THR A 367 -1.15 4.56 53.98
C THR A 367 -1.29 5.35 55.29
N VAL A 368 -1.88 6.54 55.26
CA VAL A 368 -2.00 7.41 56.44
C VAL A 368 -3.04 6.88 57.43
N ASN A 369 -4.24 6.55 56.94
CA ASN A 369 -5.38 6.25 57.79
C ASN A 369 -5.41 4.79 58.28
N ILE A 370 -4.73 3.88 57.58
CA ILE A 370 -4.72 2.45 57.94
C ILE A 370 -3.30 2.00 58.28
N SER A 371 -2.37 2.03 57.33
CA SER A 371 -1.03 1.41 57.53
C SER A 371 -0.17 2.11 58.59
N ASN A 372 -0.24 3.44 58.66
CA ASN A 372 0.52 4.26 59.60
C ASN A 372 -0.31 4.69 60.83
N PHE A 373 -1.56 4.27 60.94
CA PHE A 373 -2.44 4.64 62.04
C PHE A 373 -2.34 3.64 63.20
N ASP A 374 -1.66 4.05 64.27
CA ASP A 374 -1.34 3.16 65.40
C ASP A 374 -2.52 2.92 66.38
N HIS A 375 -3.67 3.58 66.20
CA HIS A 375 -4.73 3.69 67.25
C HIS A 375 -6.01 2.88 66.97
N PHE A 376 -5.93 1.76 66.23
CA PHE A 376 -7.12 0.92 66.02
C PHE A 376 -7.53 0.16 67.29
N PRO A 377 -8.82 0.13 67.66
CA PRO A 377 -9.34 -0.77 68.70
C PRO A 377 -9.10 -2.24 68.30
N HIS A 378 -8.78 -3.13 69.26
CA HIS A 378 -8.53 -4.56 68.98
C HIS A 378 -9.67 -5.29 68.24
N ASN A 379 -10.91 -4.79 68.34
CA ASN A 379 -12.08 -5.38 67.69
C ASN A 379 -12.36 -4.80 66.28
N ASN A 380 -11.48 -3.93 65.77
CA ASN A 380 -11.64 -3.33 64.45
C ASN A 380 -11.02 -4.25 63.38
N PRO A 381 -11.72 -4.52 62.25
CA PRO A 381 -11.19 -5.35 61.16
C PRO A 381 -9.87 -4.85 60.55
N PHE A 382 -9.49 -3.58 60.76
CA PHE A 382 -8.22 -3.00 60.29
C PHE A 382 -7.11 -3.02 61.35
N TYR A 383 -7.34 -3.63 62.52
CA TYR A 383 -6.34 -3.73 63.58
C TYR A 383 -5.19 -4.69 63.18
N HIS A 384 -3.96 -4.17 63.16
CA HIS A 384 -2.74 -4.96 62.93
C HIS A 384 -1.66 -4.55 63.94
N ASN A 385 -0.79 -5.49 64.34
CA ASN A 385 0.30 -5.22 65.29
C ASN A 385 1.49 -4.54 64.57
N GLN A 386 1.43 -3.22 64.44
CA GLN A 386 2.33 -2.40 63.61
C GLN A 386 3.70 -2.17 64.30
N SER A 387 4.63 -3.12 64.14
CA SER A 387 5.98 -3.03 64.75
C SER A 387 7.06 -2.48 63.79
N GLY A 388 6.71 -2.07 62.56
CA GLY A 388 7.64 -1.65 61.51
C GLY A 388 7.77 -0.13 61.28
N PRO A 389 8.76 0.33 60.48
CA PRO A 389 8.91 1.73 60.10
C PRO A 389 7.69 2.24 59.29
N LEU A 390 7.43 3.54 59.33
CA LEU A 390 6.31 4.17 58.61
C LEU A 390 6.46 3.96 57.11
N VAL A 391 5.36 3.57 56.45
CA VAL A 391 5.31 3.45 54.99
C VAL A 391 5.37 4.87 54.40
N PRO A 392 6.31 5.17 53.48
CA PRO A 392 6.41 6.49 52.86
C PRO A 392 5.23 6.76 51.93
N LEU A 393 4.94 8.02 51.66
CA LEU A 393 3.85 8.42 50.75
C LEU A 393 4.30 8.36 49.29
N LEU A 394 3.37 8.06 48.39
CA LEU A 394 3.56 8.20 46.96
C LEU A 394 3.54 9.67 46.54
N CYS A 395 4.45 10.01 45.65
CA CYS A 395 4.42 11.29 44.96
C CYS A 395 3.23 11.32 44.01
N ASN A 396 2.34 12.29 44.24
CA ASN A 396 1.37 12.67 43.24
C ASN A 396 2.04 13.63 42.26
N PRO A 397 2.16 13.30 40.95
CA PRO A 397 2.79 14.18 39.98
C PRO A 397 2.01 15.49 39.73
N LEU A 398 0.78 15.58 40.25
CA LEU A 398 -0.13 16.72 40.10
C LEU A 398 -0.43 17.36 41.46
N ASP A 399 -0.74 18.66 41.43
CA ASP A 399 -1.29 19.40 42.57
C ASP A 399 -2.83 19.33 42.61
N GLU A 400 -3.46 19.93 43.64
CA GLU A 400 -4.92 19.98 43.79
C GLU A 400 -5.64 20.72 42.62
N HIS A 401 -4.88 21.46 41.82
CA HIS A 401 -5.34 22.17 40.63
C HIS A 401 -4.96 21.45 39.33
N HIS A 402 -4.52 20.18 39.41
CA HIS A 402 -4.11 19.33 38.28
C HIS A 402 -2.90 19.86 37.49
N ASN A 403 -2.07 20.72 38.09
CA ASN A 403 -0.82 21.19 37.51
C ASN A 403 0.36 20.30 37.91
N PRO A 404 1.38 20.16 37.06
CA PRO A 404 2.58 19.40 37.39
C PRO A 404 3.30 19.97 38.62
N ARG A 405 3.64 19.12 39.60
CA ARG A 405 4.43 19.51 40.77
C ARG A 405 5.67 18.62 40.96
N PRO A 406 6.77 19.15 41.50
CA PRO A 406 7.88 18.31 41.94
C PRO A 406 7.48 17.48 43.18
N CYS A 407 8.03 16.27 43.28
CA CYS A 407 7.87 15.42 44.45
C CYS A 407 8.64 15.97 45.66
N ALA A 408 8.05 15.85 46.85
CA ALA A 408 8.72 16.21 48.10
C ALA A 408 9.82 15.17 48.45
N PRO A 409 10.84 15.53 49.27
CA PRO A 409 11.99 14.66 49.54
C PRO A 409 11.64 13.30 50.18
N ASN A 410 10.49 13.22 50.86
CA ASN A 410 10.01 12.02 51.55
C ASN A 410 8.95 11.25 50.75
N GLU A 411 8.61 11.72 49.56
CA GLU A 411 7.68 11.04 48.65
C GLU A 411 8.44 10.09 47.72
N ILE A 412 7.82 8.94 47.42
CA ILE A 412 8.37 7.96 46.51
C ILE A 412 7.71 8.04 45.13
N LEU A 413 8.50 7.88 44.07
CA LEU A 413 7.98 7.82 42.70
C LEU A 413 7.20 6.53 42.46
N LEU A 414 6.12 6.59 41.68
CA LEU A 414 5.29 5.41 41.33
C LEU A 414 6.13 4.26 40.75
N ALA A 415 7.14 4.58 39.93
CA ALA A 415 8.02 3.59 39.30
C ALA A 415 8.80 2.73 40.32
N ASN A 416 9.13 3.28 41.49
CA ASN A 416 9.94 2.60 42.51
C ASN A 416 9.08 2.00 43.65
N ALA A 417 7.78 2.30 43.66
CA ALA A 417 6.91 2.00 44.79
C ALA A 417 6.78 0.50 45.08
N SER A 418 6.71 -0.33 44.04
CA SER A 418 6.63 -1.79 44.16
C SER A 418 7.80 -2.37 44.97
N GLN A 419 9.01 -1.93 44.66
CA GLN A 419 10.22 -2.42 45.29
C GLN A 419 10.36 -1.90 46.73
N ILE A 420 9.98 -0.64 46.97
CA ILE A 420 10.07 0.00 48.29
C ILE A 420 9.03 -0.59 49.25
N TYR A 421 7.75 -0.66 48.84
CA TYR A 421 6.66 -1.13 49.70
C TYR A 421 6.79 -2.60 50.11
N LYS A 422 7.45 -3.42 49.29
CA LYS A 422 7.74 -4.81 49.62
C LYS A 422 8.56 -4.97 50.91
N GLY A 423 9.40 -3.98 51.24
CA GLY A 423 10.16 -3.95 52.49
C GLY A 423 9.33 -3.73 53.77
N PHE A 424 8.06 -3.35 53.62
CA PHE A 424 7.14 -3.05 54.73
C PHE A 424 6.12 -4.17 54.98
N VAL A 425 6.21 -5.26 54.22
CA VAL A 425 5.28 -6.40 54.32
C VAL A 425 5.62 -7.28 55.52
N CYS A 426 4.61 -7.56 56.35
CA CYS A 426 4.70 -8.46 57.49
C CYS A 426 4.19 -9.87 57.13
N GLN A 427 4.65 -10.89 57.84
CA GLN A 427 3.98 -12.19 57.89
C GLN A 427 2.78 -12.11 58.81
N VAL A 428 1.68 -12.78 58.47
CA VAL A 428 0.42 -12.75 59.25
C VAL A 428 0.14 -14.09 59.93
N ASN A 429 -0.59 -14.06 61.05
CA ASN A 429 -1.14 -15.25 61.71
C ASN A 429 -2.47 -15.71 61.06
N ALA A 430 -3.11 -16.75 61.63
CA ALA A 430 -4.37 -17.29 61.14
C ALA A 430 -5.54 -16.26 61.18
N GLU A 431 -5.45 -15.27 62.06
CA GLU A 431 -6.42 -14.17 62.16
C GLU A 431 -6.10 -12.96 61.24
N GLY A 432 -5.04 -13.03 60.43
CA GLY A 432 -4.66 -11.94 59.49
C GLY A 432 -3.87 -10.79 60.13
N ILE A 433 -3.33 -10.98 61.33
CA ILE A 433 -2.58 -9.99 62.10
C ILE A 433 -1.06 -10.19 61.88
N CYS A 434 -0.33 -9.10 61.67
CA CYS A 434 1.13 -9.11 61.55
C CYS A 434 1.82 -9.74 62.78
N ILE A 435 2.71 -10.71 62.55
CA ILE A 435 3.58 -11.34 63.56
C ILE A 435 5.05 -10.91 63.46
N THR A 436 5.50 -10.45 62.28
CA THR A 436 6.84 -9.88 62.08
C THR A 436 6.79 -8.36 62.02
N GLN A 437 7.96 -7.70 62.12
CA GLN A 437 8.05 -6.25 61.86
C GLN A 437 7.55 -5.94 60.45
N GLY A 438 6.64 -4.96 60.35
CA GLY A 438 6.02 -4.52 59.10
C GLY A 438 4.73 -3.75 59.39
N ARG A 439 4.20 -3.08 58.37
CA ARG A 439 2.94 -2.29 58.43
C ARG A 439 1.92 -2.67 57.35
N LEU A 440 2.30 -3.54 56.41
CA LEU A 440 1.43 -4.02 55.34
C LEU A 440 1.26 -5.54 55.45
N THR A 441 0.02 -6.03 55.37
CA THR A 441 -0.25 -7.44 55.10
C THR A 441 -0.05 -7.72 53.61
N GLN A 442 0.19 -8.98 53.23
CA GLN A 442 0.32 -9.35 51.82
C GLN A 442 -0.91 -8.90 50.99
N ALA A 443 -2.12 -9.08 51.52
CA ALA A 443 -3.36 -8.66 50.84
C ALA A 443 -3.43 -7.14 50.63
N SER A 444 -3.08 -6.35 51.65
CA SER A 444 -3.04 -4.88 51.53
C SER A 444 -1.98 -4.40 50.55
N TYR A 445 -0.80 -5.04 50.55
CA TYR A 445 0.25 -4.77 49.58
C TYR A 445 -0.23 -5.06 48.16
N ASP A 446 -0.86 -6.21 47.91
CA ASP A 446 -1.37 -6.57 46.58
C ASP A 446 -2.45 -5.58 46.08
N GLN A 447 -3.34 -5.12 46.98
CA GLN A 447 -4.36 -4.10 46.66
C GLN A 447 -3.74 -2.74 46.35
N MET A 448 -2.80 -2.26 47.17
CA MET A 448 -2.08 -1.02 46.92
C MET A 448 -1.29 -1.11 45.61
N MET A 449 -0.66 -2.25 45.33
CA MET A 449 0.12 -2.44 44.12
C MET A 449 -0.73 -2.44 42.85
N GLY A 450 -1.95 -2.96 42.89
CA GLY A 450 -2.82 -2.86 41.73
C GLY A 450 -3.28 -1.43 41.45
N ALA A 451 -3.55 -0.62 42.48
CA ALA A 451 -3.84 0.82 42.31
C ALA A 451 -2.63 1.59 41.76
N ILE A 452 -1.43 1.35 42.32
CA ILE A 452 -0.17 1.94 41.84
C ILE A 452 0.10 1.53 40.39
N ASN A 453 -0.12 0.27 40.02
CA ASN A 453 0.11 -0.23 38.67
C ASN A 453 -0.81 0.45 37.64
N VAL A 454 -2.07 0.71 38.00
CA VAL A 454 -2.99 1.50 37.15
C VAL A 454 -2.47 2.92 36.98
N GLY A 455 -2.14 3.61 38.06
CA GLY A 455 -1.62 4.98 38.00
C GLY A 455 -0.35 5.08 37.16
N PHE A 456 0.60 4.16 37.36
CA PHE A 456 1.83 4.08 36.57
C PHE A 456 1.56 3.82 35.09
N THR A 457 0.64 2.89 34.78
CA THR A 457 0.29 2.53 33.41
C THR A 457 -0.36 3.70 32.67
N LEU A 458 -1.30 4.39 33.31
CA LEU A 458 -1.97 5.57 32.72
C LEU A 458 -1.00 6.73 32.50
N ASP A 459 -0.10 6.99 33.45
CA ASP A 459 0.95 8.01 33.32
C ASP A 459 1.92 7.66 32.18
N HIS A 460 2.41 6.42 32.13
CA HIS A 460 3.38 5.97 31.14
C HIS A 460 2.82 5.93 29.71
N TYR A 461 1.58 5.45 29.52
CA TYR A 461 0.94 5.37 28.21
C TYR A 461 0.18 6.64 27.80
N GLY A 462 -0.01 7.61 28.69
CA GLY A 462 -0.72 8.86 28.42
C GLY A 462 -0.23 9.58 27.15
N PRO A 463 1.08 9.83 26.98
CA PRO A 463 1.61 10.46 25.76
C PRO A 463 1.37 9.63 24.49
N PHE A 464 1.35 8.30 24.61
CA PHE A 464 1.07 7.41 23.49
C PHE A 464 -0.42 7.41 23.10
N LEU A 465 -1.34 7.46 24.07
CA LEU A 465 -2.76 7.63 23.80
C LEU A 465 -3.04 8.98 23.14
N ALA A 466 -2.38 10.04 23.61
CA ALA A 466 -2.44 11.36 22.99
C ALA A 466 -1.94 11.32 21.54
N SER A 467 -0.86 10.59 21.25
CA SER A 467 -0.31 10.49 19.89
C SER A 467 -1.18 9.68 18.90
N ILE A 468 -2.03 8.79 19.40
CA ILE A 468 -3.06 8.13 18.59
C ILE A 468 -4.20 9.11 18.31
N ALA A 469 -4.67 9.79 19.36
CA ALA A 469 -5.82 10.69 19.30
C ALA A 469 -5.57 11.91 18.40
N ASP A 470 -4.38 12.51 18.47
CA ASP A 470 -3.95 13.65 17.64
C ASP A 470 -3.48 13.25 16.23
N CYS A 471 -3.54 11.96 15.90
CA CYS A 471 -3.06 11.39 14.66
C CYS A 471 -1.56 11.62 14.35
N THR A 472 -0.75 12.04 15.32
CA THR A 472 0.71 12.12 15.19
C THR A 472 1.29 10.74 14.85
N PHE A 473 0.78 9.68 15.47
CA PHE A 473 1.17 8.30 15.16
C PHE A 473 0.90 7.94 13.69
N VAL A 474 -0.27 8.31 13.18
CA VAL A 474 -0.65 8.05 11.78
C VAL A 474 0.20 8.90 10.83
N ARG A 475 0.44 10.17 11.18
CA ARG A 475 1.32 11.07 10.43
C ARG A 475 2.73 10.53 10.32
N ASP A 476 3.30 10.05 11.42
CA ASP A 476 4.66 9.50 11.42
C ASP A 476 4.73 8.19 10.61
N THR A 477 3.70 7.35 10.73
CA THR A 477 3.55 6.12 9.92
C THR A 477 3.46 6.44 8.43
N PHE A 478 2.63 7.41 8.04
CA PHE A 478 2.48 7.81 6.64
C PHE A 478 3.73 8.47 6.11
N ARG A 479 4.42 9.29 6.91
CA ARG A 479 5.72 9.88 6.56
C ARG A 479 6.76 8.81 6.28
N ASP A 480 6.80 7.76 7.09
CA ASP A 480 7.70 6.63 6.85
C ASP A 480 7.35 5.89 5.55
N ILE A 481 6.07 5.64 5.30
CA ILE A 481 5.61 4.98 4.06
C ILE A 481 5.93 5.84 2.83
N THR A 482 5.65 7.15 2.88
CA THR A 482 5.85 8.05 1.73
C THR A 482 7.33 8.25 1.41
N THR A 483 8.20 8.27 2.42
CA THR A 483 9.63 8.48 2.23
C THR A 483 10.38 7.19 1.89
N LYS A 484 10.06 6.06 2.54
CA LYS A 484 10.82 4.81 2.41
C LYS A 484 10.23 3.85 1.38
N ASN A 485 8.90 3.81 1.23
CA ASN A 485 8.23 2.76 0.47
C ASN A 485 7.66 3.28 -0.86
N CYS A 486 7.00 4.43 -0.86
CA CYS A 486 6.33 4.99 -2.05
C CYS A 486 7.23 5.19 -3.29
N PRO A 487 8.50 5.64 -3.19
CA PRO A 487 9.37 5.73 -4.37
C PRO A 487 9.58 4.36 -5.03
N GLY A 488 9.76 3.32 -4.23
CA GLY A 488 9.87 1.94 -4.69
C GLY A 488 8.59 1.46 -5.36
N LEU A 489 7.43 1.63 -4.72
CA LEU A 489 6.13 1.24 -5.28
C LEU A 489 5.84 1.94 -6.62
N SER A 490 6.09 3.24 -6.72
CA SER A 490 5.82 4.02 -7.94
C SER A 490 6.69 3.55 -9.11
N ILE A 491 8.01 3.46 -8.90
CA ILE A 491 8.95 3.07 -9.96
C ILE A 491 8.71 1.62 -10.40
N THR A 492 8.53 0.71 -9.45
CA THR A 492 8.37 -0.71 -9.76
C THR A 492 7.03 -1.03 -10.41
N SER A 493 5.94 -0.39 -9.98
CA SER A 493 4.64 -0.50 -10.68
C SER A 493 4.70 0.08 -12.09
N GLN A 494 5.48 1.15 -12.31
CA GLN A 494 5.73 1.70 -13.64
C GLN A 494 6.43 0.69 -14.56
N TRP A 495 7.46 0.00 -14.05
CA TRP A 495 8.19 -1.02 -14.80
C TRP A 495 7.30 -2.19 -15.23
N ILE A 496 6.27 -2.55 -14.43
CA ILE A 496 5.35 -3.64 -14.77
C ILE A 496 4.51 -3.29 -16.00
N TYR A 497 3.79 -2.15 -15.99
CA TYR A 497 2.94 -1.81 -17.14
C TYR A 497 3.78 -1.46 -18.37
N ALA A 498 4.93 -0.79 -18.20
CA ALA A 498 5.85 -0.48 -19.29
C ALA A 498 6.49 -1.75 -19.88
N GLY A 499 6.85 -2.72 -19.04
CA GLY A 499 7.33 -4.05 -19.45
C GLY A 499 6.28 -4.82 -20.25
N LEU A 500 5.02 -4.85 -19.78
CA LEU A 500 3.90 -5.46 -20.51
C LEU A 500 3.62 -4.77 -21.85
N ALA A 501 3.61 -3.44 -21.87
CA ALA A 501 3.36 -2.64 -23.08
C ALA A 501 4.49 -2.82 -24.12
N SER A 502 5.75 -2.79 -23.68
CA SER A 502 6.91 -3.01 -24.55
C SER A 502 6.97 -4.43 -25.10
N LEU A 503 6.74 -5.44 -24.26
CA LEU A 503 6.70 -6.84 -24.66
C LEU A 503 5.57 -7.09 -25.66
N SER A 504 4.35 -6.64 -25.35
CA SER A 504 3.19 -6.81 -26.23
C SER A 504 3.39 -6.10 -27.57
N GLY A 505 3.91 -4.87 -27.57
CA GLY A 505 4.27 -4.13 -28.78
C GLY A 505 5.33 -4.86 -29.62
N ALA A 506 6.39 -5.38 -28.99
CA ALA A 506 7.43 -6.14 -29.69
C ALA A 506 6.88 -7.40 -30.36
N VAL A 507 6.03 -8.17 -29.67
CA VAL A 507 5.39 -9.35 -30.24
C VAL A 507 4.41 -8.95 -31.35
N MET A 508 3.60 -7.90 -31.14
CA MET A 508 2.66 -7.37 -32.13
C MET A 508 3.35 -7.08 -33.47
N PHE A 509 4.46 -6.35 -33.45
CA PHE A 509 5.22 -6.07 -34.67
C PHE A 509 5.92 -7.31 -35.22
N SER A 510 6.44 -8.20 -34.35
CA SER A 510 7.04 -9.47 -34.79
C SER A 510 6.06 -10.32 -35.60
N LEU A 511 4.79 -10.39 -35.20
CA LEU A 511 3.74 -11.10 -35.93
C LEU A 511 3.54 -10.57 -37.35
N ILE A 512 3.52 -9.24 -37.52
CA ILE A 512 3.39 -8.58 -38.82
C ILE A 512 4.60 -8.92 -39.71
N PHE A 513 5.81 -8.77 -39.17
CA PHE A 513 7.04 -8.99 -39.92
C PHE A 513 7.30 -10.48 -40.22
N TRP A 514 6.85 -11.42 -39.38
CA TRP A 514 6.90 -12.85 -39.72
C TRP A 514 6.12 -13.15 -40.99
N MET A 515 4.90 -12.60 -41.12
CA MET A 515 4.07 -12.78 -42.31
C MET A 515 4.74 -12.21 -43.58
N ILE A 516 5.35 -11.03 -43.48
CA ILE A 516 6.09 -10.39 -44.58
C ILE A 516 7.31 -11.24 -44.95
N PHE A 517 8.10 -11.66 -43.97
CA PHE A 517 9.32 -12.43 -44.20
C PHE A 517 9.04 -13.79 -44.84
N VAL A 518 8.04 -14.55 -44.33
CA VAL A 518 7.65 -15.85 -44.88
C VAL A 518 7.15 -15.71 -46.31
N ARG A 519 6.39 -14.64 -46.61
CA ARG A 519 5.92 -14.33 -47.96
C ARG A 519 7.08 -14.03 -48.91
N GLU A 520 8.00 -13.14 -48.54
CA GLU A 520 9.17 -12.80 -49.38
C GLU A 520 10.12 -13.99 -49.58
N ARG A 521 10.32 -14.82 -48.54
CA ARG A 521 11.09 -16.06 -48.65
C ARG A 521 10.49 -17.03 -49.66
N ARG A 522 9.15 -17.16 -49.70
CA ARG A 522 8.44 -17.96 -50.71
C ARG A 522 8.71 -17.41 -52.12
N HIS A 523 8.59 -16.10 -52.33
CA HIS A 523 8.88 -15.48 -53.63
C HIS A 523 10.34 -15.70 -54.07
N ARG A 524 11.31 -15.62 -53.16
CA ARG A 524 12.73 -15.92 -53.44
C ARG A 524 12.94 -17.36 -53.90
N SER A 525 12.29 -18.34 -53.26
CA SER A 525 12.38 -19.75 -53.63
C SER A 525 11.76 -20.02 -55.01
N HIS A 526 10.59 -19.44 -55.29
CA HIS A 526 9.96 -19.57 -56.61
C HIS A 526 10.80 -18.92 -57.71
N SER A 527 11.29 -17.69 -57.50
CA SER A 527 12.17 -17.00 -58.47
C SER A 527 13.43 -17.80 -58.78
N LYS A 528 14.10 -18.39 -57.77
CA LYS A 528 15.26 -19.28 -57.99
C LYS A 528 14.92 -20.52 -58.84
N LYS A 529 13.78 -21.16 -58.58
CA LYS A 529 13.33 -22.34 -59.35
C LYS A 529 13.00 -21.96 -60.80
N THR A 530 12.30 -20.85 -61.04
CA THR A 530 11.97 -20.38 -62.39
C THR A 530 13.23 -20.00 -63.19
N VAL A 531 14.22 -19.35 -62.55
CA VAL A 531 15.51 -19.03 -63.20
C VAL A 531 16.31 -20.30 -63.54
N GLN A 532 16.29 -21.32 -62.68
CA GLN A 532 16.91 -22.62 -63.00
C GLN A 532 16.20 -23.34 -64.14
N MET A 533 14.87 -23.32 -64.16
CA MET A 533 14.06 -24.01 -65.17
C MET A 533 14.08 -23.34 -66.54
N ASN A 534 14.37 -22.03 -66.62
CA ASN A 534 14.61 -21.31 -67.87
C ASN A 534 16.08 -21.43 -68.37
N ARG A 535 16.96 -22.09 -67.60
CA ARG A 535 18.38 -22.31 -67.95
C ARG A 535 18.63 -23.69 -68.55
N PHE A 536 17.69 -24.61 -68.37
CA PHE A 536 17.57 -25.87 -69.10
C PHE A 536 16.58 -25.65 -70.25
#